data_AF-A0A2D8XMB7-F1
#
_entry.id   AF-A0A2D8XMB7-F1
#
_cell.length_a   1.000
_cell.length_b   1.000
_cell.length_c   1.000
_cell.angle_alpha   90.00
_cell.angle_beta   90.00
_cell.angle_gamma   90.00
#
_symmetry.space_group_name_H-M   'P 1'
#
loop_
_entity.id
_entity.type
_entity.pdbx_description
1 polymer ?
#
loop_
_entity_poly.entity_id
_entity_poly.type
_entity_poly.pdbx_seq_one_letter_code
_entity_poly.pdbx_strand_id
1 'polypeptide(L)'
;MTVSSTTTSVSYTGNGSTTSFAVSFPFQGTGASAEIEVIERTIATGAEATKSYSTHYTVTGGNGSTGTVVAGSAPADTVQWHIRRKTTQTQTTDYVANDPFPAETHETALDRAIMISQEQQSDIDKSVSFPDTYTGGASSKLPEPSSLKLLGWNSDADALENTTGRVSSVTASNVATSSGAPGTATASFTASTGALALGIPVGQTGMMGGVSMQYSTTTADADPGAGFIRLNNTSLNSATIMYVDDSDGTTDISAWVQSWDDSTSESTKGYITIAGNPNPASPMVIFKVTGAVTDASGYTKVPVSYVAGSTSMSNSAEISIAFSATGNAGDLSDPMTTRGDVIVRNSSNATARLAVGSSNTVLQSDGTDVSYGTVATAMIANNAVDETKLKDALVADFTEVTVAAGDSILLGDVSDSGNTKRDTVQGILDLAGGGAWTFISATTLSNDATYSFTSFDASSYDAYVFMLINVIPVTDGVYLDMLTSTDGGSNFDTGATDYNWVFNSSGVNISDGGVKGDIDTDDAKISLTGNSSGDANKIGSATGEHGVGGNIWLFDPASTKNTQLTWDLMYQSSTPESVVQIAKGGAVRDSAADVDAIRLSFSSGNMESGQINVYGVKNA
;
A
#
# COMPACT_ATOMS: atom_id res chain seq x y z
N MET A 1 92.32 67.24 75.45
CA MET A 1 91.24 66.28 75.82
C MET A 1 91.59 64.95 75.17
N THR A 2 91.09 63.81 75.63
CA THR A 2 91.18 62.56 74.84
C THR A 2 89.78 61.99 74.66
N VAL A 3 89.36 61.70 73.43
CA VAL A 3 88.06 61.08 73.13
C VAL A 3 88.09 59.60 73.52
N SER A 4 87.64 59.29 74.74
CA SER A 4 87.63 57.92 75.30
C SER A 4 86.27 57.21 75.22
N SER A 5 85.18 57.93 74.95
CA SER A 5 83.83 57.38 74.81
C SER A 5 83.49 57.15 73.33
N THR A 6 82.73 56.09 73.04
CA THR A 6 82.14 55.80 71.72
C THR A 6 80.76 56.44 71.53
N THR A 7 80.23 57.12 72.55
CA THR A 7 78.94 57.80 72.46
C THR A 7 79.05 59.02 71.56
N THR A 8 78.24 59.09 70.52
CA THR A 8 78.22 60.20 69.53
C THR A 8 76.91 60.97 69.50
N SER A 9 75.89 60.49 70.23
CA SER A 9 74.56 61.07 70.26
C SER A 9 73.84 60.82 71.59
N VAL A 10 72.81 61.60 71.85
CA VAL A 10 71.91 61.46 73.01
C VAL A 10 70.51 61.90 72.58
N SER A 11 69.48 61.24 73.10
CA SER A 11 68.09 61.58 72.81
C SER A 11 67.34 62.00 74.07
N TYR A 12 66.47 63.00 73.95
CA TYR A 12 65.59 63.47 75.01
C TYR A 12 64.15 63.56 74.50
N THR A 13 63.21 62.91 75.19
CA THR A 13 61.78 63.11 74.94
C THR A 13 61.35 64.43 75.56
N GLY A 14 60.62 65.25 74.79
CA GLY A 14 60.09 66.50 75.30
C GLY A 14 59.06 66.28 76.41
N ASN A 15 58.76 67.33 77.16
CA ASN A 15 57.74 67.33 78.21
C ASN A 15 56.98 68.66 78.26
N GLY A 16 57.17 69.53 77.26
CA GLY A 16 56.60 70.87 77.19
C GLY A 16 57.19 71.88 78.19
N SER A 17 58.19 71.52 79.01
CA SER A 17 58.73 72.40 80.06
C SER A 17 60.25 72.48 80.14
N THR A 18 61.00 71.41 79.85
CA THR A 18 62.46 71.40 79.92
C THR A 18 63.07 72.08 78.70
N THR A 19 63.97 73.04 78.91
CA THR A 19 64.66 73.77 77.82
C THR A 19 66.14 73.47 77.73
N SER A 20 66.76 72.84 78.74
CA SER A 20 68.19 72.56 78.76
C SER A 20 68.46 71.06 78.68
N PHE A 21 69.21 70.64 77.68
CA PHE A 21 69.51 69.25 77.38
C PHE A 21 71.02 69.02 77.39
N ALA A 22 71.50 68.22 78.34
CA ALA A 22 72.92 67.94 78.48
C ALA A 22 73.45 67.16 77.26
N VAL A 23 74.64 67.48 76.79
CA VAL A 23 75.32 66.70 75.74
C VAL A 23 76.35 65.83 76.45
N SER A 24 76.11 64.52 76.47
CA SER A 24 76.92 63.54 77.23
C SER A 24 78.23 63.14 76.54
N PHE A 25 78.48 63.64 75.34
CA PHE A 25 79.68 63.36 74.55
C PHE A 25 80.44 64.67 74.23
N PRO A 26 81.77 64.60 74.06
CA PRO A 26 82.55 65.76 73.67
C PRO A 26 82.28 66.15 72.22
N PHE A 27 82.20 67.46 71.95
CA PHE A 27 82.10 68.04 70.61
C PHE A 27 82.97 69.30 70.50
N GLN A 28 83.33 69.67 69.27
CA GLN A 28 84.16 70.85 69.01
C GLN A 28 83.35 72.12 68.78
N GLY A 29 83.99 73.27 68.92
CA GLY A 29 83.35 74.57 68.77
C GLY A 29 82.40 74.93 69.92
N THR A 30 81.84 76.14 69.88
CA THR A 30 80.93 76.63 70.91
C THR A 30 79.92 77.61 70.30
N GLY A 31 78.76 77.79 70.93
CA GLY A 31 77.70 78.64 70.39
C GLY A 31 77.40 78.30 68.92
N ALA A 32 77.55 79.28 68.03
CA ALA A 32 77.23 79.12 66.61
C ALA A 32 78.22 78.22 65.83
N SER A 33 79.42 77.99 66.37
CA SER A 33 80.41 77.08 65.77
C SER A 33 80.38 75.68 66.39
N ALA A 34 79.44 75.39 67.29
CA ALA A 34 79.30 74.08 67.90
C ALA A 34 79.01 73.00 66.84
N GLU A 35 79.85 71.98 66.79
CA GLU A 35 79.80 70.89 65.82
C GLU A 35 78.81 69.80 66.26
N ILE A 36 77.55 70.20 66.40
CA ILE A 36 76.43 69.34 66.77
C ILE A 36 75.24 69.57 65.83
N GLU A 37 74.40 68.55 65.72
CA GLU A 37 73.14 68.61 65.01
C GLU A 37 72.02 68.14 65.92
N VAL A 38 70.92 68.90 65.93
CA VAL A 38 69.71 68.56 66.67
C VAL A 38 68.63 68.17 65.67
N ILE A 39 68.13 66.95 65.78
CA ILE A 39 67.06 66.40 64.94
C ILE A 39 65.84 66.20 65.83
N GLU A 40 64.71 66.81 65.46
CA GLU A 40 63.44 66.54 66.12
C GLU A 40 62.70 65.44 65.40
N ARG A 41 62.35 64.39 66.13
CA ARG A 41 61.52 63.29 65.66
C ARG A 41 60.12 63.42 66.25
N THR A 42 59.10 63.46 65.40
CA THR A 42 57.71 63.33 65.84
C THR A 42 57.46 61.87 66.23
N ILE A 43 57.07 61.61 67.48
CA ILE A 43 57.00 60.24 68.02
C ILE A 43 55.92 59.41 67.29
N ALA A 44 54.77 60.01 66.98
CA ALA A 44 53.64 59.30 66.39
C ALA A 44 53.88 58.87 64.93
N THR A 45 54.62 59.66 64.15
CA THR A 45 54.82 59.44 62.71
C THR A 45 56.23 58.96 62.38
N GLY A 46 57.18 59.13 63.30
CA GLY A 46 58.60 58.93 63.07
C GLY A 46 59.24 59.98 62.16
N ALA A 47 58.52 61.03 61.74
CA ALA A 47 59.05 62.06 60.86
C ALA A 47 60.15 62.87 61.56
N GLU A 48 61.27 63.07 60.88
CA GLU A 48 62.44 63.78 61.39
C GLU A 48 62.62 65.14 60.69
N ALA A 49 62.98 66.15 61.46
CA ALA A 49 63.31 67.48 60.98
C ALA A 49 64.55 68.03 61.70
N THR A 50 65.57 68.45 60.94
CA THR A 50 66.76 69.10 61.49
C THR A 50 66.41 70.49 62.02
N LYS A 51 66.77 70.75 63.28
CA LYS A 51 66.59 72.06 63.93
C LYS A 51 67.78 72.96 63.60
N SER A 52 67.49 74.24 63.44
CA SER A 52 68.49 75.27 63.14
C SER A 52 68.97 76.00 64.39
N TYR A 53 70.28 76.23 64.51
CA TYR A 53 70.89 77.09 65.52
C TYR A 53 70.28 78.50 65.49
N SER A 54 70.27 79.19 66.64
CA SER A 54 69.68 80.51 66.95
C SER A 54 68.17 80.65 66.79
N THR A 55 67.55 79.86 65.90
CA THR A 55 66.09 79.81 65.73
C THR A 55 65.44 78.85 66.72
N HIS A 56 65.97 77.62 66.81
CA HIS A 56 65.35 76.55 67.61
C HIS A 56 66.16 76.22 68.86
N TYR A 57 67.48 76.37 68.81
CA TYR A 57 68.35 76.12 69.96
C TYR A 57 69.61 77.01 69.93
N THR A 58 70.21 77.19 71.09
CA THR A 58 71.58 77.67 71.28
C THR A 58 72.41 76.59 71.99
N VAL A 59 73.73 76.76 72.03
CA VAL A 59 74.65 75.78 72.62
C VAL A 59 75.58 76.49 73.59
N THR A 60 75.71 75.93 74.79
CA THR A 60 76.67 76.37 75.80
C THR A 60 77.64 75.25 76.14
N GLY A 61 78.90 75.56 76.43
CA GLY A 61 79.95 74.54 76.58
C GLY A 61 80.50 74.08 75.22
N GLY A 62 81.09 72.88 75.18
CA GLY A 62 81.75 72.34 74.01
C GLY A 62 83.26 72.62 73.97
N ASN A 63 83.78 72.85 72.76
CA ASN A 63 85.19 73.10 72.46
C ASN A 63 86.14 72.03 73.01
N GLY A 64 85.88 70.77 72.66
CA GLY A 64 86.63 69.64 73.17
C GLY A 64 86.22 69.29 74.60
N SER A 65 84.92 69.44 74.90
CA SER A 65 84.30 69.02 76.14
C SER A 65 82.82 68.76 75.92
N THR A 66 82.10 68.37 76.98
CA THR A 66 80.65 68.27 76.97
C THR A 66 80.01 69.67 76.98
N GLY A 67 78.71 69.73 76.75
CA GLY A 67 77.98 70.99 76.71
C GLY A 67 76.49 70.81 76.98
N THR A 68 75.70 71.81 76.64
CA THR A 68 74.25 71.80 76.80
C THR A 68 73.61 72.47 75.60
N VAL A 69 72.65 71.79 75.00
CA VAL A 69 71.73 72.37 74.02
C VAL A 69 70.60 73.04 74.77
N VAL A 70 70.39 74.33 74.52
CA VAL A 70 69.32 75.12 75.14
C VAL A 70 68.28 75.44 74.07
N ALA A 71 67.09 74.86 74.20
CA ALA A 71 65.97 75.08 73.31
C ALA A 71 65.42 76.51 73.46
N GLY A 72 65.09 77.15 72.33
CA GLY A 72 64.39 78.44 72.31
C GLY A 72 62.93 78.32 72.81
N SER A 73 62.32 77.15 72.66
CA SER A 73 61.02 76.76 73.21
C SER A 73 61.09 75.31 73.68
N ALA A 74 60.50 74.99 74.84
CA ALA A 74 60.51 73.63 75.37
C ALA A 74 59.86 72.64 74.38
N PRO A 75 60.53 71.55 73.98
CA PRO A 75 59.97 70.55 73.08
C PRO A 75 58.73 69.90 73.71
N ALA A 76 57.66 69.75 72.93
CA ALA A 76 56.43 69.10 73.36
C ALA A 76 56.64 67.61 73.69
N ASP A 77 55.76 67.01 74.48
CA ASP A 77 55.78 65.57 74.83
C ASP A 77 55.54 64.63 73.64
N THR A 78 55.09 65.17 72.50
CA THR A 78 54.90 64.45 71.25
C THR A 78 56.16 64.36 70.39
N VAL A 79 57.27 65.00 70.80
CA VAL A 79 58.53 65.01 70.04
C VAL A 79 59.71 64.53 70.88
N GLN A 80 60.71 63.99 70.19
CA GLN A 80 62.00 63.63 70.75
C GLN A 80 63.10 64.42 70.03
N TRP A 81 64.01 65.03 70.79
CA TRP A 81 65.21 65.64 70.25
C TRP A 81 66.36 64.64 70.29
N HIS A 82 66.87 64.28 69.13
CA HIS A 82 68.10 63.53 68.95
C HIS A 82 69.24 64.50 68.67
N ILE A 83 70.15 64.61 69.63
CA ILE A 83 71.32 65.49 69.55
C ILE A 83 72.50 64.60 69.19
N ARG A 84 73.14 64.84 68.04
CA ARG A 84 74.31 64.09 67.60
C ARG A 84 75.48 65.01 67.31
N ARG A 85 76.69 64.48 67.46
CA ARG A 85 77.90 65.14 67.01
C ARG A 85 77.92 65.21 65.49
N LYS A 86 78.38 66.33 64.95
CA LYS A 86 78.54 66.57 63.51
C LYS A 86 79.86 67.30 63.29
N THR A 87 80.95 66.55 63.45
CA THR A 87 82.31 67.10 63.39
C THR A 87 82.61 67.58 61.98
N THR A 88 83.15 68.79 61.83
CA THR A 88 83.49 69.31 60.50
C THR A 88 84.62 68.45 59.91
N GLN A 89 84.36 67.85 58.74
CA GLN A 89 85.28 66.91 58.08
C GLN A 89 86.39 67.65 57.30
N THR A 90 87.07 68.57 57.99
CA THR A 90 88.19 69.34 57.45
C THR A 90 89.35 69.35 58.44
N GLN A 91 90.57 69.24 57.93
CA GLN A 91 91.77 69.45 58.72
C GLN A 91 92.07 70.94 58.84
N THR A 92 92.08 71.46 60.07
CA THR A 92 92.37 72.88 60.36
C THR A 92 93.79 73.10 60.87
N THR A 93 94.46 72.07 61.38
CA THR A 93 95.82 72.14 61.91
C THR A 93 96.83 71.86 60.79
N ASP A 94 97.70 72.84 60.54
CA ASP A 94 98.86 72.75 59.65
C ASP A 94 100.16 72.79 60.47
N TYR A 95 101.06 71.85 60.25
CA TYR A 95 102.33 71.79 60.98
C TYR A 95 103.46 72.38 60.14
N VAL A 96 104.12 73.40 60.66
CA VAL A 96 105.28 74.03 60.01
C VAL A 96 106.56 73.48 60.62
N ALA A 97 107.59 73.29 59.79
CA ALA A 97 108.89 72.79 60.24
C ALA A 97 109.54 73.72 61.27
N ASN A 98 110.08 73.14 62.35
CA ASN A 98 110.79 73.82 63.44
C ASN A 98 109.95 74.75 64.34
N ASP A 99 108.62 74.72 64.24
CA ASP A 99 107.73 75.39 65.19
C ASP A 99 107.64 74.58 66.50
N PRO A 100 107.49 75.19 67.69
CA PRO A 100 107.29 74.45 68.93
C PRO A 100 106.04 73.58 68.84
N PHE A 101 106.17 72.28 69.15
CA PHE A 101 105.06 71.35 69.06
C PHE A 101 103.97 71.67 70.11
N PRO A 102 102.81 72.22 69.71
CA PRO A 102 101.76 72.57 70.65
C PRO A 102 100.93 71.31 70.91
N ALA A 103 101.22 70.62 72.02
CA ALA A 103 100.58 69.36 72.38
C ALA A 103 99.04 69.45 72.34
N GLU A 104 98.45 70.56 72.80
CA GLU A 104 97.00 70.77 72.78
C GLU A 104 96.40 70.87 71.36
N THR A 105 97.09 71.55 70.43
CA THR A 105 96.64 71.65 69.03
C THR A 105 96.75 70.30 68.33
N HIS A 106 97.78 69.51 68.67
CA HIS A 106 97.95 68.17 68.14
C HIS A 106 96.88 67.21 68.64
N GLU A 107 96.64 67.19 69.94
CA GLU A 107 95.61 66.37 70.56
C GLU A 107 94.22 66.75 70.02
N THR A 108 93.93 68.04 69.84
CA THR A 108 92.67 68.51 69.23
C THR A 108 92.48 67.97 67.82
N ALA A 109 93.55 67.87 67.02
CA ALA A 109 93.49 67.33 65.66
C ALA A 109 93.22 65.80 65.67
N LEU A 110 93.85 65.06 66.57
CA LEU A 110 93.63 63.62 66.75
C LEU A 110 92.21 63.32 67.26
N ASP A 111 91.75 64.06 68.27
CA ASP A 111 90.40 63.97 68.79
C ASP A 111 89.36 64.14 67.67
N ARG A 112 89.52 65.17 66.81
CA ARG A 112 88.63 65.38 65.66
C ARG A 112 88.58 64.19 64.70
N ALA A 113 89.73 63.58 64.39
CA ALA A 113 89.78 62.43 63.49
C ALA A 113 89.04 61.22 64.08
N ILE A 114 89.23 60.95 65.39
CA ILE A 114 88.50 59.90 66.10
C ILE A 114 87.00 60.21 66.14
N MET A 115 86.62 61.48 66.35
CA MET A 115 85.23 61.90 66.35
C MET A 115 84.53 61.62 65.01
N ILE A 116 85.18 61.96 63.90
CA ILE A 116 84.69 61.69 62.53
C ILE A 116 84.55 60.19 62.30
N SER A 117 85.52 59.38 62.71
CA SER A 117 85.49 57.92 62.54
C SER A 117 84.31 57.27 63.28
N GLN A 118 84.05 57.68 64.53
CA GLN A 118 82.89 57.18 65.29
C GLN A 118 81.55 57.59 64.65
N GLU A 119 81.47 58.81 64.08
CA GLU A 119 80.28 59.28 63.36
C GLU A 119 80.04 58.45 62.10
N GLN A 120 81.09 58.23 61.30
CA GLN A 120 81.02 57.42 60.08
C GLN A 120 80.58 55.98 60.36
N GLN A 121 81.09 55.33 61.43
CA GLN A 121 80.63 54.00 61.82
C GLN A 121 79.13 53.98 62.14
N SER A 122 78.63 54.99 62.86
CA SER A 122 77.20 55.07 63.21
C SER A 122 76.30 55.25 61.99
N ASP A 123 76.78 55.94 60.96
CA ASP A 123 76.04 56.10 59.70
C ASP A 123 76.09 54.82 58.86
N ILE A 124 77.21 54.08 58.85
CA ILE A 124 77.34 52.77 58.20
C ILE A 124 76.41 51.74 58.84
N ASP A 125 76.34 51.69 60.17
CA ASP A 125 75.49 50.75 60.92
C ASP A 125 73.99 50.95 60.63
N LYS A 126 73.59 52.11 60.10
CA LYS A 126 72.20 52.44 59.72
C LYS A 126 71.92 52.25 58.22
N SER A 127 72.91 51.86 57.44
CA SER A 127 72.78 51.65 56.00
C SER A 127 72.34 50.21 55.66
N VAL A 128 71.90 49.99 54.41
CA VAL A 128 71.64 48.63 53.89
C VAL A 128 72.96 48.01 53.45
N SER A 129 73.32 46.88 54.06
CA SER A 129 74.57 46.16 53.76
C SER A 129 74.32 44.70 53.36
N PHE A 130 75.29 44.14 52.64
CA PHE A 130 75.35 42.71 52.40
C PHE A 130 75.94 42.00 53.63
N PRO A 131 75.63 40.70 53.82
CA PRO A 131 76.34 39.87 54.80
C PRO A 131 77.84 39.84 54.53
N ASP A 132 78.66 39.71 55.57
CA ASP A 132 80.14 39.66 55.45
C ASP A 132 80.65 38.53 54.55
N THR A 133 79.87 37.46 54.40
CA THR A 133 80.20 36.30 53.56
C THR A 133 79.80 36.47 52.09
N TYR A 134 79.17 37.59 51.72
CA TYR A 134 78.72 37.84 50.37
C TYR A 134 79.90 38.14 49.44
N THR A 135 80.04 37.34 48.38
CA THR A 135 81.10 37.48 47.36
C THR A 135 80.55 37.83 45.97
N GLY A 136 79.24 38.09 45.87
CA GLY A 136 78.59 38.42 44.60
C GLY A 136 78.76 39.89 44.18
N GLY A 137 78.31 40.21 42.97
CA GLY A 137 78.42 41.55 42.38
C GLY A 137 77.17 42.43 42.48
N ALA A 138 76.17 42.04 43.28
CA ALA A 138 74.92 42.78 43.33
C ALA A 138 75.11 44.17 43.94
N SER A 139 74.39 45.15 43.40
CA SER A 139 74.42 46.53 43.88
C SER A 139 73.67 46.68 45.21
N SER A 140 74.29 47.31 46.20
CA SER A 140 73.64 47.73 47.45
C SER A 140 72.91 49.07 47.33
N LYS A 141 72.94 49.71 46.15
CA LYS A 141 72.24 50.97 45.91
C LYS A 141 70.76 50.70 45.69
N LEU A 142 69.92 51.33 46.51
CA LEU A 142 68.46 51.31 46.31
C LEU A 142 68.07 52.10 45.06
N PRO A 143 67.04 51.67 44.32
CA PRO A 143 66.47 52.43 43.21
C PRO A 143 65.75 53.69 43.73
N GLU A 144 65.51 54.67 42.86
CA GLU A 144 64.72 55.86 43.21
C GLU A 144 63.32 55.45 43.70
N PRO A 145 62.82 55.96 44.85
CA PRO A 145 61.51 55.56 45.36
C PRO A 145 60.39 55.79 44.35
N SER A 146 59.55 54.77 44.12
CA SER A 146 58.40 54.85 43.22
C SER A 146 57.10 54.58 43.98
N SER A 147 56.07 55.39 43.72
CA SER A 147 54.79 55.29 44.44
C SER A 147 54.12 53.93 44.21
N LEU A 148 53.67 53.31 45.31
CA LEU A 148 52.96 52.02 45.32
C LEU A 148 53.77 50.83 44.76
N LYS A 149 55.11 50.92 44.76
CA LYS A 149 55.99 49.82 44.38
C LYS A 149 56.66 49.19 45.60
N LEU A 150 56.98 47.91 45.49
CA LEU A 150 57.76 47.16 46.47
C LEU A 150 59.22 47.12 46.05
N LEU A 151 60.15 47.10 47.00
CA LEU A 151 61.54 46.77 46.71
C LEU A 151 61.68 45.25 46.55
N GLY A 152 62.28 44.81 45.44
CA GLY A 152 62.55 43.41 45.15
C GLY A 152 63.84 43.23 44.36
N TRP A 153 64.36 42.01 44.28
CA TRP A 153 65.45 41.69 43.36
C TRP A 153 64.93 41.69 41.92
N ASN A 154 65.70 42.28 41.01
CA ASN A 154 65.42 42.16 39.58
C ASN A 154 65.61 40.71 39.09
N SER A 155 65.21 40.43 37.85
CA SER A 155 65.31 39.09 37.26
C SER A 155 66.74 38.54 37.21
N ASP A 156 67.73 39.42 37.11
CA ASP A 156 69.15 39.06 37.00
C ASP A 156 69.82 38.88 38.38
N ALA A 157 69.08 39.17 39.46
CA ALA A 157 69.52 39.11 40.85
C ALA A 157 70.80 39.92 41.14
N ASP A 158 71.04 40.99 40.38
CA ASP A 158 72.24 41.84 40.46
C ASP A 158 71.93 43.27 40.98
N ALA A 159 70.66 43.63 41.14
CA ALA A 159 70.24 44.89 41.74
C ALA A 159 68.84 44.79 42.36
N LEU A 160 68.56 45.73 43.27
CA LEU A 160 67.20 45.97 43.76
C LEU A 160 66.43 46.86 42.78
N GLU A 161 65.18 46.53 42.53
CA GLU A 161 64.25 47.27 41.68
C GLU A 161 62.92 47.57 42.39
N ASN A 162 62.18 48.54 41.85
CA ASN A 162 60.80 48.79 42.25
C ASN A 162 59.85 47.87 41.46
N THR A 163 59.34 46.83 42.09
CA THR A 163 58.46 45.83 41.48
C THR A 163 56.98 46.02 41.86
N THR A 164 56.08 45.53 41.01
CA THR A 164 54.62 45.50 41.22
C THR A 164 54.13 44.33 42.08
N GLY A 165 55.00 43.40 42.47
CA GLY A 165 54.66 42.25 43.32
C GLY A 165 54.75 40.90 42.59
N ARG A 166 54.36 39.84 43.30
CA ARG A 166 54.72 38.44 42.97
C ARG A 166 53.87 37.78 41.87
N VAL A 167 52.86 38.44 41.31
CA VAL A 167 52.07 37.87 40.20
C VAL A 167 52.60 38.40 38.89
N SER A 168 53.39 37.57 38.21
CA SER A 168 54.06 37.89 36.94
C SER A 168 53.19 37.55 35.74
N SER A 169 52.27 36.58 35.88
CA SER A 169 51.33 36.19 34.82
C SER A 169 50.06 35.56 35.40
N VAL A 170 48.96 35.67 34.65
CA VAL A 170 47.68 35.03 34.96
C VAL A 170 47.28 34.15 33.79
N THR A 171 47.01 32.87 34.06
CA THR A 171 46.52 31.91 33.07
C THR A 171 45.19 31.34 33.54
N ALA A 172 44.18 31.38 32.69
CA ALA A 172 42.89 30.75 32.94
C ALA A 172 42.72 29.55 32.00
N SER A 173 42.29 28.41 32.54
CA SER A 173 41.96 27.21 31.77
C SER A 173 40.60 26.68 32.19
N ASN A 174 39.88 26.12 31.22
CA ASN A 174 38.71 25.32 31.49
C ASN A 174 39.14 24.03 32.21
N VAL A 175 38.40 23.65 33.24
CA VAL A 175 38.50 22.36 33.93
C VAL A 175 37.25 21.58 33.60
N ALA A 176 37.40 20.46 32.90
CA ALA A 176 36.28 19.59 32.57
C ALA A 176 35.70 18.98 33.85
N THR A 177 34.38 19.06 34.01
CA THR A 177 33.65 18.36 35.08
C THR A 177 32.81 17.23 34.49
N SER A 178 32.57 16.17 35.25
CA SER A 178 31.61 15.14 34.85
C SER A 178 30.20 15.73 34.76
N SER A 179 29.37 15.16 33.88
CA SER A 179 27.96 15.53 33.75
C SER A 179 27.24 15.43 35.09
N GLY A 180 26.56 16.51 35.51
CA GLY A 180 25.80 16.56 36.76
C GLY A 180 26.60 16.76 38.05
N ALA A 181 27.93 16.83 38.01
CA ALA A 181 28.75 17.08 39.20
C ALA A 181 28.93 18.60 39.47
N PRO A 182 28.91 19.05 40.74
CA PRO A 182 29.22 20.43 41.08
C PRO A 182 30.69 20.73 40.79
N GLY A 183 30.94 21.66 39.87
CA GLY A 183 32.28 22.09 39.53
C GLY A 183 32.91 22.90 40.66
N THR A 184 34.09 22.50 41.13
CA THR A 184 34.86 23.26 42.12
C THR A 184 35.92 24.09 41.40
N ALA A 185 35.85 25.42 41.53
CA ALA A 185 36.87 26.30 41.00
C ALA A 185 38.19 26.12 41.78
N THR A 186 39.33 26.14 41.08
CA THR A 186 40.66 26.02 41.70
C THR A 186 41.51 27.25 41.42
N ALA A 187 42.36 27.61 42.38
CA ALA A 187 43.36 28.65 42.24
C ALA A 187 44.69 28.15 42.80
N SER A 188 45.77 28.26 42.01
CA SER A 188 47.12 27.88 42.45
C SER A 188 48.13 28.96 42.07
N PHE A 189 48.98 29.32 43.02
CA PHE A 189 50.05 30.30 42.82
C PHE A 189 51.42 29.62 42.91
N THR A 190 52.23 29.76 41.86
CA THR A 190 53.58 29.18 41.79
C THR A 190 54.62 30.22 42.21
N ALA A 191 55.14 30.07 43.42
CA ALA A 191 56.04 31.04 44.04
C ALA A 191 57.36 31.29 43.28
N SER A 192 57.87 30.31 42.55
CA SER A 192 59.15 30.38 41.81
C SER A 192 59.05 31.13 40.48
N THR A 193 57.86 31.22 39.89
CA THR A 193 57.63 31.87 38.58
C THR A 193 56.69 33.06 38.66
N GLY A 194 55.98 33.23 39.78
CA GLY A 194 54.95 34.24 39.95
C GLY A 194 53.68 33.99 39.15
N ALA A 195 53.48 32.78 38.62
CA ALA A 195 52.29 32.45 37.84
C ALA A 195 51.07 32.16 38.73
N LEU A 196 49.95 32.81 38.44
CA LEU A 196 48.64 32.49 39.00
C LEU A 196 47.82 31.70 37.96
N ALA A 197 47.49 30.46 38.29
CA ALA A 197 46.64 29.61 37.45
C ALA A 197 45.22 29.50 38.05
N LEU A 198 44.21 29.72 37.21
CA LEU A 198 42.78 29.64 37.56
C LEU A 198 42.11 28.51 36.77
N GLY A 199 41.46 27.60 37.48
CA GLY A 199 40.64 26.54 36.90
C GLY A 199 39.15 26.92 36.92
N ILE A 200 38.57 27.14 35.73
CA ILE A 200 37.15 27.50 35.56
C ILE A 200 36.36 26.24 35.20
N PRO A 201 35.43 25.77 36.06
CA PRO A 201 34.59 24.63 35.73
C PRO A 201 33.66 24.95 34.56
N VAL A 202 33.63 24.08 33.56
CA VAL A 202 32.61 24.11 32.50
C VAL A 202 31.91 22.76 32.43
N GLY A 203 30.58 22.79 32.33
CA GLY A 203 29.80 21.57 32.12
C GLY A 203 30.14 20.93 30.77
N GLN A 204 30.13 19.60 30.71
CA GLN A 204 30.15 18.91 29.42
C GLN A 204 28.87 19.19 28.65
N THR A 205 28.99 19.44 27.34
CA THR A 205 27.85 19.50 26.42
C THR A 205 27.13 18.15 26.47
N GLY A 206 25.82 18.14 26.71
CA GLY A 206 25.04 16.90 26.76
C GLY A 206 25.09 16.12 25.44
N MET A 207 24.99 14.78 25.51
CA MET A 207 24.83 13.94 24.32
C MET A 207 23.51 14.26 23.61
N MET A 208 23.47 14.12 22.28
CA MET A 208 22.21 14.11 21.52
C MET A 208 21.32 12.95 22.01
N GLY A 209 20.00 13.12 21.96
CA GLY A 209 19.06 12.12 22.48
C GLY A 209 19.23 10.74 21.82
N GLY A 210 19.16 9.68 22.62
CA GLY A 210 19.37 8.28 22.19
C GLY A 210 19.96 7.43 23.33
N VAL A 211 20.29 6.17 23.03
CA VAL A 211 21.05 5.28 23.93
C VAL A 211 22.55 5.52 23.71
N SER A 212 23.31 5.66 24.80
CA SER A 212 24.76 5.89 24.72
C SER A 212 25.51 4.58 24.51
N MET A 213 26.33 4.53 23.46
CA MET A 213 27.16 3.37 23.09
C MET A 213 28.56 3.85 22.66
N GLN A 214 29.45 2.91 22.31
CA GLN A 214 30.75 3.19 21.68
C GLN A 214 30.84 2.55 20.29
N TYR A 215 31.58 3.18 19.38
CA TYR A 215 31.83 2.62 18.05
C TYR A 215 33.11 1.78 18.03
N SER A 216 33.06 0.55 17.51
CA SER A 216 34.24 -0.27 17.23
C SER A 216 34.56 -0.27 15.73
N THR A 217 35.84 -0.10 15.37
CA THR A 217 36.30 -0.15 13.97
C THR A 217 36.55 -1.57 13.46
N THR A 218 36.36 -2.59 14.30
CA THR A 218 36.43 -3.98 13.87
C THR A 218 35.20 -4.33 13.02
N THR A 219 35.35 -5.22 12.05
CA THR A 219 34.30 -5.51 11.06
C THR A 219 33.83 -6.97 11.05
N ALA A 220 34.37 -7.80 11.96
CA ALA A 220 34.03 -9.21 12.05
C ALA A 220 32.54 -9.40 12.40
N ASP A 221 32.00 -10.56 12.07
CA ASP A 221 30.70 -11.01 12.56
C ASP A 221 30.90 -11.76 13.88
N ALA A 222 30.75 -11.05 15.00
CA ALA A 222 30.92 -11.52 16.37
C ALA A 222 30.41 -10.43 17.33
N ASP A 223 30.37 -10.75 18.62
CA ASP A 223 30.06 -9.78 19.67
C ASP A 223 31.01 -8.55 19.59
N PRO A 224 30.48 -7.31 19.51
CA PRO A 224 31.25 -6.06 19.62
C PRO A 224 31.85 -5.82 21.01
N GLY A 225 31.28 -6.42 22.05
CA GLY A 225 31.56 -6.21 23.47
C GLY A 225 30.58 -5.22 24.11
N ALA A 226 30.34 -5.40 25.42
CA ALA A 226 29.37 -4.63 26.19
C ALA A 226 29.43 -3.12 25.93
N GLY A 227 28.31 -2.53 25.48
CA GLY A 227 28.20 -1.10 25.18
C GLY A 227 28.79 -0.68 23.84
N PHE A 228 29.15 -1.61 22.95
CA PHE A 228 29.67 -1.30 21.61
C PHE A 228 28.66 -1.60 20.50
N ILE A 229 28.75 -0.82 19.43
CA ILE A 229 28.24 -1.18 18.11
C ILE A 229 29.39 -1.22 17.11
N ARG A 230 29.22 -1.95 16.02
CA ARG A 230 30.14 -1.89 14.88
C ARG A 230 29.42 -2.19 13.57
N LEU A 231 30.12 -1.94 12.47
CA LEU A 231 29.61 -2.24 11.12
C LEU A 231 30.51 -3.25 10.44
N ASN A 232 29.97 -4.01 9.49
CA ASN A 232 30.71 -5.04 8.76
C ASN A 232 31.68 -4.49 7.69
N ASN A 233 31.95 -3.19 7.66
CA ASN A 233 32.83 -2.56 6.68
C ASN A 233 33.59 -1.38 7.31
N THR A 234 34.82 -1.15 6.87
CA THR A 234 35.66 -0.03 7.32
C THR A 234 35.08 1.32 6.89
N SER A 235 34.48 1.39 5.70
CA SER A 235 33.78 2.60 5.22
C SER A 235 32.29 2.49 5.53
N LEU A 236 31.74 3.45 6.27
CA LEU A 236 30.37 3.40 6.78
C LEU A 236 29.34 3.36 5.65
N ASN A 237 29.60 4.03 4.53
CA ASN A 237 28.70 4.08 3.37
C ASN A 237 28.60 2.75 2.58
N SER A 238 29.50 1.80 2.86
CA SER A 238 29.53 0.47 2.24
C SER A 238 29.11 -0.64 3.21
N ALA A 239 28.68 -0.27 4.43
CA ALA A 239 28.22 -1.23 5.42
C ALA A 239 26.82 -1.76 5.05
N THR A 240 26.65 -3.07 5.19
CA THR A 240 25.38 -3.77 4.95
C THR A 240 24.79 -4.41 6.22
N ILE A 241 25.60 -4.56 7.27
CA ILE A 241 25.18 -5.08 8.58
C ILE A 241 25.79 -4.21 9.68
N MET A 242 24.95 -3.82 10.63
CA MET A 242 25.33 -3.25 11.91
C MET A 242 25.21 -4.33 12.98
N TYR A 243 26.22 -4.47 13.82
CA TYR A 243 26.20 -5.34 14.99
C TYR A 243 26.07 -4.45 16.21
N VAL A 244 25.03 -4.64 17.01
CA VAL A 244 24.74 -3.86 18.22
C VAL A 244 24.83 -4.83 19.39
N ASP A 245 25.70 -4.58 20.35
CA ASP A 245 25.74 -5.37 21.58
C ASP A 245 24.39 -5.33 22.29
N ASP A 246 24.00 -6.45 22.92
CA ASP A 246 22.72 -6.57 23.60
C ASP A 246 22.67 -5.74 24.89
N SER A 247 23.79 -5.18 25.36
CA SER A 247 23.90 -4.30 26.53
C SER A 247 24.41 -2.92 26.14
N ASP A 248 23.87 -1.87 26.77
CA ASP A 248 24.42 -0.52 26.67
C ASP A 248 25.71 -0.30 27.50
N GLY A 249 26.25 -1.39 28.04
CA GLY A 249 27.34 -1.39 29.03
C GLY A 249 26.81 -1.48 30.47
N THR A 250 25.51 -1.29 30.69
CA THR A 250 24.87 -1.40 32.00
C THR A 250 23.58 -2.22 31.99
N THR A 251 22.73 -2.01 30.99
CA THR A 251 21.37 -2.54 30.90
C THR A 251 21.20 -3.29 29.59
N ASP A 252 20.45 -4.39 29.63
CA ASP A 252 20.05 -5.14 28.43
C ASP A 252 19.08 -4.32 27.57
N ILE A 253 19.45 -4.15 26.29
CA ILE A 253 18.73 -3.42 25.24
C ILE A 253 18.33 -4.33 24.07
N SER A 254 18.58 -5.64 24.15
CA SER A 254 18.30 -6.62 23.07
C SER A 254 16.88 -6.51 22.53
N ALA A 255 15.86 -6.51 23.40
CA ALA A 255 14.45 -6.41 23.01
C ALA A 255 14.13 -5.12 22.23
N TRP A 256 14.82 -4.02 22.53
CA TRP A 256 14.63 -2.77 21.79
C TRP A 256 15.26 -2.84 20.41
N VAL A 257 16.50 -3.34 20.29
CA VAL A 257 17.19 -3.46 19.01
C VAL A 257 16.47 -4.46 18.09
N GLN A 258 15.97 -5.56 18.64
CA GLN A 258 15.21 -6.56 17.89
C GLN A 258 13.88 -6.03 17.36
N SER A 259 13.28 -5.00 17.97
CA SER A 259 12.06 -4.37 17.44
C SER A 259 12.26 -3.51 16.18
N TRP A 260 13.51 -3.30 15.74
CA TRP A 260 13.80 -2.38 14.64
C TRP A 260 13.36 -2.88 13.26
N ASP A 261 13.01 -4.15 13.13
CA ASP A 261 12.44 -4.74 11.90
C ASP A 261 10.93 -5.01 11.96
N ASP A 262 10.25 -4.64 13.06
CA ASP A 262 8.82 -4.90 13.29
C ASP A 262 7.91 -4.25 12.22
N SER A 263 8.37 -3.19 11.56
CA SER A 263 7.63 -2.56 10.46
C SER A 263 7.37 -3.57 9.33
N THR A 264 6.13 -3.68 8.86
CA THR A 264 5.81 -4.58 7.74
C THR A 264 6.27 -4.06 6.36
N SER A 265 6.88 -2.87 6.28
CA SER A 265 7.46 -2.32 5.04
C SER A 265 8.56 -3.22 4.46
N GLU A 266 8.51 -3.57 3.17
CA GLU A 266 9.52 -4.45 2.53
C GLU A 266 10.83 -3.73 2.19
N SER A 267 10.80 -2.40 2.00
CA SER A 267 11.95 -1.64 1.49
C SER A 267 12.71 -0.85 2.57
N THR A 268 12.04 -0.47 3.66
CA THR A 268 12.62 0.33 4.75
C THR A 268 11.83 0.14 6.03
N LYS A 269 12.42 -0.53 7.02
CA LYS A 269 11.80 -0.80 8.33
C LYS A 269 11.85 0.40 9.28
N GLY A 270 12.87 1.23 9.14
CA GLY A 270 13.07 2.45 9.91
C GLY A 270 14.44 3.06 9.64
N TYR A 271 14.76 4.12 10.36
CA TYR A 271 16.04 4.83 10.26
C TYR A 271 16.78 4.80 11.59
N ILE A 272 18.08 4.51 11.52
CA ILE A 272 19.00 4.57 12.65
C ILE A 272 19.85 5.80 12.46
N THR A 273 19.86 6.68 13.46
CA THR A 273 20.78 7.81 13.53
C THR A 273 21.85 7.49 14.56
N ILE A 274 23.11 7.55 14.15
CA ILE A 274 24.27 7.48 15.04
C ILE A 274 24.93 8.86 15.05
N ALA A 275 25.01 9.49 16.20
CA ALA A 275 25.68 10.77 16.37
C ALA A 275 26.78 10.67 17.43
N GLY A 276 28.01 11.04 17.08
CA GLY A 276 29.10 11.15 18.04
C GLY A 276 28.96 12.32 19.03
N ASN A 277 29.81 12.35 20.05
CA ASN A 277 29.91 13.44 21.03
C ASN A 277 30.21 14.82 20.38
N PRO A 278 29.35 15.85 20.53
CA PRO A 278 29.36 17.09 19.72
C PRO A 278 30.61 18.00 19.79
N ASN A 279 31.68 17.67 20.53
CA ASN A 279 32.88 18.51 20.65
C ASN A 279 34.16 17.79 20.20
N PRO A 280 34.93 18.32 19.20
CA PRO A 280 34.75 19.60 18.49
C PRO A 280 33.99 19.53 17.16
N ALA A 281 33.64 18.34 16.67
CA ALA A 281 32.68 18.11 15.59
C ALA A 281 32.52 16.59 15.48
N SER A 282 31.32 16.08 15.72
CA SER A 282 31.12 14.64 15.72
C SER A 282 30.50 14.10 14.45
N PRO A 283 30.94 12.92 13.99
CA PRO A 283 30.33 12.27 12.85
C PRO A 283 28.86 11.94 13.18
N MET A 284 27.96 12.36 12.30
CA MET A 284 26.58 11.89 12.28
C MET A 284 26.43 10.99 11.06
N VAL A 285 25.88 9.80 11.23
CA VAL A 285 25.55 8.89 10.12
C VAL A 285 24.14 8.34 10.29
N ILE A 286 23.42 8.27 9.18
CA ILE A 286 22.06 7.75 9.10
C ILE A 286 22.07 6.50 8.22
N PHE A 287 21.53 5.43 8.77
CA PHE A 287 21.26 4.19 8.07
C PHE A 287 19.75 3.97 8.00
N LYS A 288 19.30 3.26 6.97
CA LYS A 288 17.97 2.65 6.98
C LYS A 288 18.09 1.15 7.22
N VAL A 289 17.15 0.59 7.98
CA VAL A 289 17.05 -0.85 8.22
C VAL A 289 16.35 -1.50 7.03
N THR A 290 17.01 -2.48 6.39
CA THR A 290 16.61 -3.03 5.08
C THR A 290 16.08 -4.45 5.13
N GLY A 291 16.08 -5.11 6.28
CA GLY A 291 15.70 -6.51 6.39
C GLY A 291 15.47 -6.93 7.83
N ALA A 292 15.27 -8.23 8.02
CA ALA A 292 15.02 -8.82 9.32
C ALA A 292 16.26 -8.74 10.23
N VAL A 293 16.04 -8.34 11.47
CA VAL A 293 17.05 -8.33 12.52
C VAL A 293 17.24 -9.74 13.03
N THR A 294 18.49 -10.17 13.18
CA THR A 294 18.82 -11.53 13.63
C THR A 294 19.50 -11.47 14.98
N ASP A 295 18.90 -12.14 15.96
CA ASP A 295 19.49 -12.34 17.28
C ASP A 295 20.72 -13.27 17.21
N ALA A 296 21.76 -12.93 17.96
CA ALA A 296 22.95 -13.75 18.14
C ALA A 296 23.39 -13.69 19.61
N SER A 297 24.24 -14.63 20.03
CA SER A 297 24.65 -14.69 21.44
C SER A 297 25.43 -13.43 21.85
N GLY A 298 24.78 -12.52 22.60
CA GLY A 298 25.36 -11.31 23.18
C GLY A 298 25.27 -10.06 22.28
N TYR A 299 24.73 -10.17 21.08
CA TYR A 299 24.59 -9.05 20.15
C TYR A 299 23.51 -9.31 19.10
N THR A 300 22.99 -8.23 18.54
CA THR A 300 21.96 -8.26 17.52
C THR A 300 22.50 -7.78 16.16
N LYS A 301 22.16 -8.50 15.08
CA LYS A 301 22.56 -8.18 13.70
C LYS A 301 21.45 -7.43 12.98
N VAL A 302 21.72 -6.21 12.56
CA VAL A 302 20.77 -5.33 11.89
C VAL A 302 21.19 -5.11 10.43
N PRO A 303 20.43 -5.60 9.45
CA PRO A 303 20.67 -5.29 8.04
C PRO A 303 20.43 -3.81 7.78
N VAL A 304 21.43 -3.11 7.27
CA VAL A 304 21.40 -1.68 7.06
C VAL A 304 21.85 -1.29 5.66
N SER A 305 21.42 -0.12 5.21
CA SER A 305 22.08 0.55 4.09
C SER A 305 22.25 2.03 4.41
N TYR A 306 23.35 2.59 3.95
CA TYR A 306 23.69 3.98 4.19
C TYR A 306 22.70 4.93 3.51
N VAL A 307 22.32 5.99 4.22
CA VAL A 307 21.44 7.05 3.72
C VAL A 307 22.23 8.34 3.56
N ALA A 308 22.86 8.83 4.63
CA ALA A 308 23.59 10.09 4.64
C ALA A 308 24.53 10.21 5.86
N GLY A 309 25.51 11.11 5.81
CA GLY A 309 26.37 11.46 6.93
C GLY A 309 27.85 11.13 6.74
N SER A 310 28.54 10.90 7.85
CA SER A 310 29.97 10.57 7.87
C SER A 310 30.23 9.20 7.25
N THR A 311 31.40 9.05 6.64
CA THR A 311 31.85 7.79 6.00
C THR A 311 32.89 7.03 6.83
N SER A 312 33.31 7.58 7.97
CA SER A 312 34.23 6.96 8.93
C SER A 312 33.92 7.41 10.37
N MET A 313 34.31 6.59 11.35
CA MET A 313 34.25 6.86 12.79
C MET A 313 35.51 6.30 13.48
N SER A 314 35.95 6.96 14.55
CA SER A 314 37.10 6.50 15.33
C SER A 314 36.73 5.31 16.24
N ASN A 315 37.70 4.43 16.49
CA ASN A 315 37.51 3.34 17.45
C ASN A 315 37.31 3.90 18.86
N SER A 316 36.41 3.29 19.63
CA SER A 316 36.00 3.71 20.97
C SER A 316 35.42 5.13 21.01
N ALA A 317 34.91 5.64 19.89
CA ALA A 317 34.19 6.92 19.90
C ALA A 317 32.86 6.76 20.63
N GLU A 318 32.59 7.63 21.61
CA GLU A 318 31.28 7.74 22.25
C GLU A 318 30.24 8.23 21.26
N ILE A 319 29.15 7.48 21.15
CA ILE A 319 28.05 7.72 20.23
C ILE A 319 26.71 7.65 20.95
N SER A 320 25.72 8.30 20.37
CA SER A 320 24.30 8.11 20.69
C SER A 320 23.64 7.40 19.51
N ILE A 321 22.85 6.36 19.80
CA ILE A 321 22.05 5.64 18.81
C ILE A 321 20.58 5.90 19.05
N ALA A 322 19.88 6.30 17.98
CA ALA A 322 18.44 6.54 17.99
C ALA A 322 17.78 5.86 16.81
N PHE A 323 16.64 5.21 17.05
CA PHE A 323 15.85 4.55 16.01
C PHE A 323 14.50 5.26 15.83
N SER A 324 14.11 5.42 14.57
CA SER A 324 12.78 5.89 14.17
C SER A 324 12.15 4.86 13.25
N ALA A 325 11.07 4.21 13.69
CA ALA A 325 10.35 3.23 12.91
C ALA A 325 9.66 3.86 11.69
N THR A 326 9.63 3.14 10.57
CA THR A 326 8.68 3.41 9.49
C THR A 326 7.32 2.83 9.89
N GLY A 327 6.22 3.44 9.46
CA GLY A 327 4.90 2.83 9.60
C GLY A 327 4.82 1.44 8.95
N ASN A 328 3.85 0.64 9.36
CA ASN A 328 3.54 -0.63 8.69
C ASN A 328 3.13 -0.38 7.24
N ALA A 329 3.49 -1.29 6.33
CA ALA A 329 2.86 -1.35 5.02
C ALA A 329 1.35 -1.46 5.23
N GLY A 330 0.56 -0.61 4.56
CA GLY A 330 -0.88 -0.75 4.60
C GLY A 330 -1.30 -2.07 3.94
N ASP A 331 -2.30 -2.75 4.48
CA ASP A 331 -2.83 -4.04 4.01
C ASP A 331 -3.48 -3.99 2.61
N LEU A 332 -3.25 -2.93 1.83
CA LEU A 332 -3.92 -2.60 0.57
C LEU A 332 -2.96 -2.16 -0.53
N SER A 333 -1.68 -2.59 -0.52
CA SER A 333 -0.71 -2.13 -1.53
C SER A 333 -1.17 -2.40 -2.97
N ASP A 334 -1.92 -3.48 -3.19
CA ASP A 334 -2.91 -3.62 -4.28
C ASP A 334 -3.90 -4.76 -3.90
N PRO A 335 -5.18 -4.47 -3.59
CA PRO A 335 -6.16 -5.53 -3.28
C PRO A 335 -6.55 -6.36 -4.52
N MET A 336 -6.10 -5.97 -5.71
CA MET A 336 -6.40 -6.61 -6.98
C MET A 336 -5.11 -7.22 -7.55
N THR A 337 -5.16 -8.47 -8.01
CA THR A 337 -3.97 -9.18 -8.53
C THR A 337 -4.03 -9.40 -10.04
N THR A 338 -5.23 -9.27 -10.62
CA THR A 338 -5.50 -9.50 -12.03
C THR A 338 -6.31 -8.33 -12.59
N ARG A 339 -6.04 -7.95 -13.84
CA ARG A 339 -6.82 -6.93 -14.55
C ARG A 339 -8.29 -7.36 -14.63
N GLY A 340 -9.19 -6.53 -14.09
CA GLY A 340 -10.63 -6.80 -14.07
C GLY A 340 -11.15 -7.45 -12.78
N ASP A 341 -10.28 -7.67 -11.77
CA ASP A 341 -10.74 -8.01 -10.43
C ASP A 341 -11.67 -6.92 -9.86
N VAL A 342 -12.51 -7.30 -8.89
CA VAL A 342 -13.43 -6.39 -8.21
C VAL A 342 -13.19 -6.48 -6.70
N ILE A 343 -13.16 -5.34 -6.02
CA ILE A 343 -13.08 -5.28 -4.56
C ILE A 343 -14.50 -5.39 -4.00
N VAL A 344 -14.72 -6.35 -3.09
CA VAL A 344 -16.02 -6.64 -2.49
C VAL A 344 -15.89 -6.73 -0.96
N ARG A 345 -17.02 -6.75 -0.25
CA ARG A 345 -17.08 -7.27 1.12
C ARG A 345 -17.46 -8.74 1.04
N ASN A 346 -16.72 -9.62 1.72
CA ASN A 346 -17.10 -11.02 1.82
C ASN A 346 -18.13 -11.24 2.95
N SER A 347 -18.59 -12.48 3.09
CA SER A 347 -19.53 -12.91 4.13
C SER A 347 -19.08 -12.64 5.57
N SER A 348 -17.79 -12.40 5.82
CA SER A 348 -17.23 -12.00 7.12
C SER A 348 -17.18 -10.47 7.31
N ASN A 349 -17.80 -9.69 6.42
CA ASN A 349 -17.72 -8.23 6.37
C ASN A 349 -16.28 -7.70 6.26
N ALA A 350 -15.36 -8.49 5.71
CA ALA A 350 -13.99 -8.07 5.42
C ALA A 350 -13.86 -7.65 3.96
N THR A 351 -13.00 -6.68 3.68
CA THR A 351 -12.62 -6.35 2.29
C THR A 351 -11.96 -7.58 1.68
N ALA A 352 -12.45 -8.02 0.53
CA ALA A 352 -11.98 -9.19 -0.19
C ALA A 352 -11.90 -8.92 -1.69
N ARG A 353 -11.12 -9.75 -2.39
CA ARG A 353 -11.01 -9.73 -3.84
C ARG A 353 -11.99 -10.73 -4.45
N LEU A 354 -12.88 -10.27 -5.32
CA LEU A 354 -13.59 -11.11 -6.26
C LEU A 354 -12.77 -11.16 -7.56
N ALA A 355 -12.27 -12.34 -7.90
CA ALA A 355 -11.49 -12.53 -9.12
C ALA A 355 -12.32 -12.21 -10.37
N VAL A 356 -11.67 -11.74 -11.44
CA VAL A 356 -12.31 -11.56 -12.75
C VAL A 356 -13.05 -12.84 -13.18
N GLY A 357 -14.29 -12.67 -13.63
CA GLY A 357 -15.11 -13.79 -14.10
C GLY A 357 -14.58 -14.46 -15.36
N SER A 358 -14.91 -15.73 -15.56
CA SER A 358 -14.66 -16.45 -16.81
C SER A 358 -15.43 -15.81 -17.98
N SER A 359 -14.99 -16.06 -19.21
CA SER A 359 -15.72 -15.65 -20.42
C SER A 359 -17.20 -16.05 -20.35
N ASN A 360 -18.08 -15.16 -20.82
CA ASN A 360 -19.54 -15.35 -20.85
C ASN A 360 -20.22 -15.45 -19.48
N THR A 361 -19.58 -14.93 -18.42
CA THR A 361 -20.21 -14.76 -17.12
C THR A 361 -20.54 -13.29 -16.86
N VAL A 362 -21.57 -13.05 -16.06
CA VAL A 362 -21.98 -11.73 -15.60
C VAL A 362 -21.90 -11.66 -14.08
N LEU A 363 -21.72 -10.45 -13.54
CA LEU A 363 -21.77 -10.25 -12.10
C LEU A 363 -23.22 -10.35 -11.61
N GLN A 364 -23.44 -11.19 -10.61
CA GLN A 364 -24.75 -11.49 -10.02
C GLN A 364 -24.68 -11.30 -8.51
N SER A 365 -25.84 -11.17 -7.88
CA SER A 365 -25.97 -11.22 -6.43
C SER A 365 -27.12 -12.14 -6.04
N ASP A 366 -26.91 -12.91 -4.98
CA ASP A 366 -27.95 -13.70 -4.32
C ASP A 366 -28.68 -12.92 -3.21
N GLY A 367 -28.37 -11.62 -3.06
CA GLY A 367 -28.87 -10.75 -2.00
C GLY A 367 -27.95 -10.65 -0.79
N THR A 368 -26.92 -11.49 -0.71
CA THR A 368 -25.90 -11.47 0.34
C THR A 368 -24.51 -11.22 -0.21
N ASP A 369 -24.08 -12.03 -1.17
CA ASP A 369 -22.76 -11.95 -1.79
C ASP A 369 -22.89 -11.63 -3.28
N VAL A 370 -21.80 -11.14 -3.87
CA VAL A 370 -21.66 -10.96 -5.32
C VAL A 370 -20.75 -12.04 -5.90
N SER A 371 -21.13 -12.59 -7.04
CA SER A 371 -20.36 -13.63 -7.73
C SER A 371 -20.56 -13.58 -9.24
N TYR A 372 -19.66 -14.20 -10.01
CA TYR A 372 -19.83 -14.35 -11.45
C TYR A 372 -20.59 -15.64 -11.78
N GLY A 373 -21.61 -15.54 -12.63
CA GLY A 373 -22.43 -16.67 -13.04
C GLY A 373 -22.97 -16.52 -14.47
N THR A 374 -23.59 -17.58 -14.98
CA THR A 374 -24.33 -17.54 -16.25
C THR A 374 -25.73 -16.96 -16.04
N VAL A 375 -26.30 -16.31 -17.05
CA VAL A 375 -27.67 -15.79 -16.97
C VAL A 375 -28.64 -16.97 -16.94
N ALA A 376 -29.28 -17.20 -15.78
CA ALA A 376 -30.30 -18.24 -15.65
C ALA A 376 -31.59 -17.82 -16.38
N THR A 377 -32.40 -18.79 -16.83
CA THR A 377 -33.67 -18.52 -17.51
C THR A 377 -34.60 -17.62 -16.68
N ALA A 378 -34.62 -17.78 -15.36
CA ALA A 378 -35.41 -16.95 -14.46
C ALA A 378 -34.98 -15.46 -14.42
N MET A 379 -33.75 -15.15 -14.85
CA MET A 379 -33.24 -13.77 -14.98
C MET A 379 -33.69 -13.11 -16.29
N ILE A 380 -34.24 -13.87 -17.23
CA ILE A 380 -34.75 -13.38 -18.50
C ILE A 380 -36.25 -13.14 -18.32
N ALA A 381 -36.67 -11.88 -18.39
CA ALA A 381 -38.09 -11.55 -18.29
C ALA A 381 -38.88 -12.20 -19.44
N ASN A 382 -40.17 -12.47 -19.21
CA ASN A 382 -41.07 -12.94 -20.27
C ASN A 382 -41.02 -11.99 -21.47
N ASN A 383 -40.87 -12.54 -22.68
CA ASN A 383 -40.73 -11.82 -23.94
C ASN A 383 -39.47 -10.94 -24.08
N ALA A 384 -38.46 -11.08 -23.21
CA ALA A 384 -37.22 -10.30 -23.33
C ALA A 384 -36.33 -10.73 -24.53
N VAL A 385 -36.56 -11.93 -25.07
CA VAL A 385 -35.96 -12.40 -26.31
C VAL A 385 -37.03 -12.31 -27.40
N ASP A 386 -36.96 -11.27 -28.22
CA ASP A 386 -37.87 -11.02 -29.34
C ASP A 386 -37.33 -11.61 -30.64
N GLU A 387 -38.14 -11.54 -31.70
CA GLU A 387 -37.77 -12.04 -33.03
C GLU A 387 -36.53 -11.33 -33.61
N THR A 388 -36.23 -10.09 -33.16
CA THR A 388 -34.99 -9.38 -33.52
C THR A 388 -33.75 -10.07 -32.98
N LYS A 389 -33.85 -10.68 -31.79
CA LYS A 389 -32.75 -11.43 -31.14
C LYS A 389 -32.66 -12.90 -31.59
N LEU A 390 -33.68 -13.43 -32.25
CA LEU A 390 -33.72 -14.81 -32.78
C LEU A 390 -33.31 -14.91 -34.26
N LYS A 391 -32.94 -13.79 -34.90
CA LYS A 391 -32.86 -13.63 -36.36
C LYS A 391 -31.77 -14.47 -37.09
N ASP A 392 -31.00 -15.31 -36.39
CA ASP A 392 -29.90 -16.09 -36.99
C ASP A 392 -29.66 -17.47 -36.32
N ALA A 393 -30.54 -17.92 -35.43
CA ALA A 393 -30.34 -19.18 -34.73
C ALA A 393 -31.23 -20.28 -35.32
N LEU A 394 -30.60 -21.26 -35.99
CA LEU A 394 -31.13 -22.62 -36.06
C LEU A 394 -31.49 -23.04 -34.62
N VAL A 395 -32.78 -23.19 -34.33
CA VAL A 395 -33.23 -23.77 -33.06
C VAL A 395 -33.08 -25.28 -33.19
N ALA A 396 -31.91 -25.80 -32.82
CA ALA A 396 -31.65 -27.24 -32.81
C ALA A 396 -32.40 -27.94 -31.66
N ASP A 397 -32.63 -29.24 -31.81
CA ASP A 397 -33.29 -30.18 -30.87
C ASP A 397 -34.82 -30.14 -30.78
N PHE A 398 -35.52 -30.27 -31.91
CA PHE A 398 -36.93 -30.68 -31.89
C PHE A 398 -37.10 -32.16 -32.30
N THR A 399 -37.75 -32.95 -31.43
CA THR A 399 -38.29 -34.28 -31.74
C THR A 399 -39.63 -34.17 -32.49
N GLU A 400 -40.09 -35.23 -33.15
CA GLU A 400 -41.41 -35.26 -33.82
C GLU A 400 -42.54 -34.90 -32.84
N VAL A 401 -43.36 -33.91 -33.22
CA VAL A 401 -44.55 -33.48 -32.48
C VAL A 401 -45.78 -33.68 -33.36
N THR A 402 -46.85 -34.24 -32.78
CA THR A 402 -48.18 -34.28 -33.40
C THR A 402 -48.68 -32.84 -33.58
N VAL A 403 -48.71 -32.36 -34.82
CA VAL A 403 -49.24 -31.04 -35.20
C VAL A 403 -50.75 -31.11 -35.44
N ALA A 404 -51.50 -30.17 -34.86
CA ALA A 404 -52.92 -29.98 -35.05
C ALA A 404 -53.21 -28.85 -36.07
N ALA A 405 -54.41 -28.81 -36.64
CA ALA A 405 -54.80 -27.82 -37.66
C ALA A 405 -54.66 -26.35 -37.18
N GLY A 406 -54.77 -26.11 -35.87
CA GLY A 406 -54.60 -24.78 -35.26
C GLY A 406 -53.15 -24.37 -34.99
N ASP A 407 -52.19 -25.27 -35.19
CA ASP A 407 -50.78 -24.97 -34.95
C ASP A 407 -50.21 -24.07 -36.05
N SER A 408 -49.21 -23.26 -35.68
CA SER A 408 -48.52 -22.35 -36.59
C SER A 408 -47.14 -22.88 -36.94
N ILE A 409 -46.81 -22.86 -38.24
CA ILE A 409 -45.47 -23.18 -38.74
C ILE A 409 -44.77 -21.87 -39.10
N LEU A 410 -43.53 -21.71 -38.66
CA LEU A 410 -42.67 -20.62 -39.11
C LEU A 410 -41.85 -21.09 -40.31
N LEU A 411 -41.90 -20.32 -41.39
CA LEU A 411 -41.19 -20.58 -42.62
C LEU A 411 -40.06 -19.56 -42.77
N GLY A 412 -38.84 -20.04 -43.03
CA GLY A 412 -37.73 -19.17 -43.41
C GLY A 412 -38.03 -18.49 -44.74
N ASP A 413 -37.99 -17.16 -44.78
CA ASP A 413 -38.20 -16.41 -46.02
C ASP A 413 -36.86 -16.24 -46.75
N VAL A 414 -36.77 -16.82 -47.95
CA VAL A 414 -35.60 -16.69 -48.84
C VAL A 414 -35.73 -15.46 -49.76
N SER A 415 -36.79 -14.64 -49.58
CA SER A 415 -37.01 -13.40 -50.32
C SER A 415 -36.76 -12.12 -49.48
N ASP A 416 -36.85 -10.95 -50.14
CA ASP A 416 -36.28 -9.64 -49.77
C ASP A 416 -36.78 -9.01 -48.45
N SER A 417 -37.80 -9.59 -47.82
CA SER A 417 -38.37 -9.03 -46.60
C SER A 417 -37.51 -9.32 -45.36
N GLY A 418 -36.63 -10.33 -45.42
CA GLY A 418 -35.74 -10.72 -44.33
C GLY A 418 -36.47 -11.05 -43.02
N ASN A 419 -37.78 -11.33 -43.10
CA ASN A 419 -38.65 -11.64 -41.97
C ASN A 419 -39.20 -13.05 -42.14
N THR A 420 -39.23 -13.83 -41.07
CA THR A 420 -39.87 -15.15 -41.06
C THR A 420 -41.37 -15.00 -41.32
N LYS A 421 -41.93 -15.89 -42.15
CA LYS A 421 -43.37 -15.93 -42.44
C LYS A 421 -44.03 -16.93 -41.51
N ARG A 422 -45.30 -16.69 -41.16
CA ARG A 422 -46.11 -17.58 -40.32
C ARG A 422 -47.34 -18.01 -41.10
N ASP A 423 -47.60 -19.30 -41.14
CA ASP A 423 -48.84 -19.86 -41.66
C ASP A 423 -49.43 -20.89 -40.68
N THR A 424 -50.72 -21.17 -40.81
CA THR A 424 -51.40 -22.23 -40.08
C THR A 424 -51.29 -23.55 -40.82
N VAL A 425 -51.28 -24.66 -40.09
CA VAL A 425 -51.34 -26.00 -40.70
C VAL A 425 -52.58 -26.15 -41.59
N GLN A 426 -53.71 -25.54 -41.21
CA GLN A 426 -54.93 -25.52 -42.02
C GLN A 426 -54.73 -24.81 -43.38
N GLY A 427 -54.07 -23.64 -43.41
CA GLY A 427 -53.80 -22.91 -44.64
C GLY A 427 -52.97 -23.70 -45.66
N ILE A 428 -52.10 -24.60 -45.18
CA ILE A 428 -51.31 -25.50 -46.03
C ILE A 428 -52.14 -26.69 -46.55
N LEU A 429 -53.03 -27.25 -45.73
CA LEU A 429 -53.88 -28.40 -46.12
C LEU A 429 -54.90 -28.03 -47.21
N ASP A 430 -55.39 -26.79 -47.20
CA ASP A 430 -56.37 -26.29 -48.18
C ASP A 430 -55.83 -26.30 -49.63
N LEU A 431 -54.50 -26.30 -49.82
CA LEU A 431 -53.85 -26.33 -51.13
C LEU A 431 -53.91 -27.71 -51.82
N ALA A 432 -54.29 -28.77 -51.10
CA ALA A 432 -54.26 -30.16 -51.62
C ALA A 432 -55.63 -30.72 -52.08
N GLY A 433 -56.73 -29.96 -52.01
CA GLY A 433 -58.09 -30.52 -52.01
C GLY A 433 -59.06 -30.20 -53.16
N GLY A 434 -58.62 -29.71 -54.33
CA GLY A 434 -59.55 -29.29 -55.40
C GLY A 434 -59.62 -30.23 -56.62
N GLY A 435 -60.71 -30.98 -56.79
CA GLY A 435 -61.18 -31.50 -58.09
C GLY A 435 -60.82 -32.94 -58.51
N ALA A 436 -60.29 -33.79 -57.64
CA ALA A 436 -59.99 -35.21 -57.92
C ALA A 436 -60.95 -36.16 -57.18
N TRP A 437 -61.19 -37.37 -57.72
CA TRP A 437 -61.96 -38.42 -57.04
C TRP A 437 -61.45 -38.61 -55.61
N THR A 438 -62.30 -38.32 -54.62
CA THR A 438 -61.96 -38.48 -53.22
C THR A 438 -62.28 -39.90 -52.82
N PHE A 439 -61.26 -40.67 -52.42
CA PHE A 439 -61.46 -42.03 -51.94
C PHE A 439 -62.29 -42.02 -50.65
N ILE A 440 -63.38 -42.80 -50.61
CA ILE A 440 -64.28 -42.89 -49.45
C ILE A 440 -64.02 -44.19 -48.70
N SER A 441 -64.11 -45.33 -49.39
CA SER A 441 -63.96 -46.64 -48.77
C SER A 441 -63.57 -47.71 -49.79
N ALA A 442 -62.98 -48.79 -49.30
CA ALA A 442 -62.73 -50.01 -50.05
C ALA A 442 -63.22 -51.21 -49.24
N THR A 443 -63.89 -52.15 -49.91
CA THR A 443 -64.40 -53.37 -49.28
C THR A 443 -63.98 -54.58 -50.08
N THR A 444 -63.31 -55.51 -49.42
CA THR A 444 -63.06 -56.86 -49.94
C THR A 444 -64.26 -57.76 -49.67
N LEU A 445 -64.83 -58.35 -50.70
CA LEU A 445 -65.95 -59.29 -50.62
C LEU A 445 -65.46 -60.68 -50.21
N SER A 446 -66.24 -61.36 -49.37
CA SER A 446 -65.94 -62.71 -48.89
C SER A 446 -67.21 -63.53 -48.68
N ASN A 447 -67.68 -64.16 -49.76
CA ASN A 447 -68.89 -64.97 -49.77
C ASN A 447 -70.15 -64.22 -49.28
N ASP A 448 -70.28 -62.94 -49.62
CA ASP A 448 -71.36 -62.05 -49.19
C ASP A 448 -72.63 -62.25 -50.04
N ALA A 449 -73.79 -62.53 -49.43
CA ALA A 449 -75.04 -62.72 -50.18
C ALA A 449 -75.47 -61.46 -50.95
N THR A 450 -75.32 -60.31 -50.31
CA THR A 450 -75.50 -58.97 -50.88
C THR A 450 -74.51 -58.04 -50.19
N TYR A 451 -74.18 -56.91 -50.81
CA TYR A 451 -73.33 -55.91 -50.18
C TYR A 451 -73.97 -54.54 -50.34
N SER A 452 -74.18 -53.86 -49.22
CA SER A 452 -74.85 -52.56 -49.17
C SER A 452 -73.84 -51.48 -48.80
N PHE A 453 -73.76 -50.44 -49.63
CA PHE A 453 -72.98 -49.26 -49.36
C PHE A 453 -73.89 -48.25 -48.66
N THR A 454 -73.85 -48.23 -47.34
CA THR A 454 -74.66 -47.34 -46.48
C THR A 454 -73.86 -46.16 -45.93
N SER A 455 -72.56 -46.12 -46.24
CA SER A 455 -71.59 -45.20 -45.64
C SER A 455 -71.32 -43.96 -46.49
N PHE A 456 -72.14 -43.68 -47.51
CA PHE A 456 -71.97 -42.49 -48.34
C PHE A 456 -73.12 -41.51 -48.10
N ASP A 457 -72.79 -40.31 -47.63
CA ASP A 457 -73.77 -39.24 -47.35
C ASP A 457 -74.15 -38.54 -48.64
N ALA A 458 -75.38 -38.72 -49.14
CA ALA A 458 -75.89 -38.17 -50.39
C ALA A 458 -75.56 -36.66 -50.61
N SER A 459 -75.38 -35.87 -49.55
CA SER A 459 -75.08 -34.43 -49.61
C SER A 459 -73.58 -34.07 -49.68
N SER A 460 -72.68 -35.02 -49.46
CA SER A 460 -71.23 -34.77 -49.37
C SER A 460 -70.54 -34.60 -50.72
N TYR A 461 -71.05 -35.23 -51.78
CA TYR A 461 -70.47 -35.24 -53.13
C TYR A 461 -71.57 -35.12 -54.20
N ASP A 462 -71.25 -34.50 -55.35
CA ASP A 462 -72.19 -34.32 -56.46
C ASP A 462 -72.42 -35.62 -57.25
N ALA A 463 -71.47 -36.56 -57.18
CA ALA A 463 -71.59 -37.90 -57.75
C ALA A 463 -70.76 -38.92 -56.96
N TYR A 464 -71.15 -40.19 -57.06
CA TYR A 464 -70.42 -41.32 -56.49
C TYR A 464 -70.04 -42.31 -57.57
N VAL A 465 -68.84 -42.88 -57.44
CA VAL A 465 -68.33 -43.94 -58.31
C VAL A 465 -68.12 -45.20 -57.49
N PHE A 466 -68.83 -46.27 -57.84
CA PHE A 466 -68.63 -47.60 -57.31
C PHE A 466 -67.80 -48.40 -58.31
N MET A 467 -66.55 -48.65 -57.96
CA MET A 467 -65.58 -49.35 -58.80
C MET A 467 -65.46 -50.80 -58.38
N LEU A 468 -65.94 -51.70 -59.24
CA LEU A 468 -65.89 -53.14 -59.04
C LEU A 468 -64.58 -53.67 -59.61
N ILE A 469 -63.86 -54.46 -58.81
CA ILE A 469 -62.57 -55.05 -59.16
C ILE A 469 -62.72 -56.57 -58.99
N ASN A 470 -62.90 -57.28 -60.11
CA ASN A 470 -63.02 -58.73 -60.20
C ASN A 470 -64.00 -59.32 -59.18
N VAL A 471 -65.24 -58.84 -59.17
CA VAL A 471 -66.32 -59.35 -58.32
C VAL A 471 -66.86 -60.65 -58.91
N ILE A 472 -66.64 -61.77 -58.22
CA ILE A 472 -66.92 -63.13 -58.72
C ILE A 472 -68.14 -63.72 -58.00
N PRO A 473 -69.13 -64.28 -58.73
CA PRO A 473 -70.26 -64.98 -58.10
C PRO A 473 -69.90 -66.42 -57.71
N VAL A 474 -70.50 -66.93 -56.63
CA VAL A 474 -70.41 -68.35 -56.27
C VAL A 474 -71.18 -69.23 -57.25
N THR A 475 -72.34 -68.76 -57.73
CA THR A 475 -73.16 -69.48 -58.71
C THR A 475 -72.75 -69.08 -60.11
N ASP A 476 -72.44 -70.07 -60.94
CA ASP A 476 -72.11 -69.84 -62.34
C ASP A 476 -73.36 -69.44 -63.14
N GLY A 477 -73.18 -68.52 -64.09
CA GLY A 477 -74.23 -68.04 -64.98
C GLY A 477 -75.31 -67.20 -64.28
N VAL A 478 -74.90 -66.07 -63.70
CA VAL A 478 -75.80 -65.13 -62.98
C VAL A 478 -75.73 -63.70 -63.54
N TYR A 479 -76.63 -62.83 -63.08
CA TYR A 479 -76.62 -61.40 -63.43
C TYR A 479 -76.30 -60.55 -62.22
N LEU A 480 -75.66 -59.41 -62.42
CA LEU A 480 -75.45 -58.43 -61.37
C LEU A 480 -76.62 -57.45 -61.35
N ASP A 481 -77.24 -57.32 -60.19
CA ASP A 481 -78.38 -56.45 -59.94
C ASP A 481 -78.04 -55.40 -58.87
N MET A 482 -78.69 -54.24 -58.96
CA MET A 482 -78.59 -53.13 -58.02
C MET A 482 -79.95 -52.70 -57.48
N LEU A 483 -79.98 -52.31 -56.20
CA LEU A 483 -81.08 -51.61 -55.56
C LEU A 483 -80.58 -50.31 -54.94
N THR A 484 -81.49 -49.36 -54.74
CA THR A 484 -81.26 -48.07 -54.07
C THR A 484 -82.10 -47.98 -52.79
N SER A 485 -81.72 -47.09 -51.89
CA SER A 485 -82.38 -46.83 -50.61
C SER A 485 -82.42 -45.33 -50.34
N THR A 486 -83.40 -44.91 -49.55
CA THR A 486 -83.64 -43.52 -49.11
C THR A 486 -83.67 -43.41 -47.58
N ASP A 487 -83.17 -44.42 -46.86
CA ASP A 487 -83.24 -44.54 -45.41
C ASP A 487 -81.96 -45.10 -44.76
N GLY A 488 -80.82 -44.78 -45.36
CA GLY A 488 -79.48 -45.17 -44.95
C GLY A 488 -79.22 -46.66 -45.15
N GLY A 489 -79.97 -47.33 -46.03
CA GLY A 489 -79.89 -48.76 -46.29
C GLY A 489 -80.63 -49.63 -45.29
N SER A 490 -81.58 -49.06 -44.53
CA SER A 490 -82.45 -49.85 -43.65
C SER A 490 -83.45 -50.67 -44.47
N ASN A 491 -83.96 -50.11 -45.56
CA ASN A 491 -84.78 -50.76 -46.58
C ASN A 491 -84.25 -50.43 -47.97
N PHE A 492 -84.53 -51.30 -48.94
CA PHE A 492 -84.17 -51.11 -50.34
C PHE A 492 -85.43 -51.15 -51.19
N ASP A 493 -85.51 -50.24 -52.14
CA ASP A 493 -86.70 -50.06 -52.97
C ASP A 493 -86.84 -51.25 -53.93
N THR A 494 -88.02 -51.88 -53.95
CA THR A 494 -88.29 -53.17 -54.62
C THR A 494 -89.70 -53.25 -55.19
N GLY A 495 -90.42 -52.12 -55.32
CA GLY A 495 -91.72 -52.13 -55.98
C GLY A 495 -91.55 -52.35 -57.48
N ALA A 496 -92.52 -53.05 -58.08
CA ALA A 496 -92.42 -53.58 -59.43
C ALA A 496 -92.37 -52.53 -60.56
N THR A 497 -92.32 -51.23 -60.25
CA THR A 497 -92.31 -50.12 -61.22
C THR A 497 -91.34 -49.02 -60.79
N ASP A 498 -90.38 -49.31 -59.90
CA ASP A 498 -89.52 -48.28 -59.29
C ASP A 498 -88.23 -48.01 -60.08
N TYR A 499 -87.90 -48.88 -61.03
CA TYR A 499 -86.68 -48.77 -61.83
C TYR A 499 -86.90 -48.93 -63.32
N ASN A 500 -86.25 -48.04 -64.05
CA ASN A 500 -86.22 -48.02 -65.51
C ASN A 500 -84.77 -48.19 -65.91
N TRP A 501 -84.43 -49.20 -66.70
CA TRP A 501 -83.05 -49.46 -67.05
C TRP A 501 -82.91 -49.92 -68.50
N VAL A 502 -81.77 -49.59 -69.09
CA VAL A 502 -81.38 -50.04 -70.42
C VAL A 502 -79.89 -50.33 -70.42
N PHE A 503 -79.50 -51.41 -71.07
CA PHE A 503 -78.09 -51.62 -71.39
C PHE A 503 -77.91 -52.30 -72.73
N ASN A 504 -76.71 -52.13 -73.26
CA ASN A 504 -76.21 -52.89 -74.38
C ASN A 504 -75.01 -53.71 -73.92
N SER A 505 -74.98 -54.98 -74.30
CA SER A 505 -73.82 -55.84 -74.17
C SER A 505 -73.22 -56.18 -75.53
N SER A 506 -71.89 -56.17 -75.59
CA SER A 506 -71.13 -56.61 -76.76
C SER A 506 -69.99 -57.50 -76.32
N GLY A 507 -69.79 -58.61 -77.03
CA GLY A 507 -68.67 -59.50 -76.82
C GLY A 507 -67.37 -58.94 -77.40
N VAL A 508 -66.27 -59.22 -76.73
CA VAL A 508 -64.89 -58.95 -77.15
C VAL A 508 -64.31 -60.28 -77.62
N ASN A 509 -63.79 -60.33 -78.85
CA ASN A 509 -63.25 -61.53 -79.52
C ASN A 509 -64.29 -62.61 -79.92
N ILE A 510 -65.40 -62.22 -80.54
CA ILE A 510 -66.35 -63.15 -81.17
C ILE A 510 -66.45 -62.93 -82.68
N SER A 511 -66.58 -64.02 -83.44
CA SER A 511 -66.60 -64.03 -84.91
C SER A 511 -67.98 -63.74 -85.52
N ASP A 512 -69.06 -63.74 -84.71
CA ASP A 512 -70.41 -63.28 -85.06
C ASP A 512 -71.07 -62.66 -83.81
N GLY A 513 -70.82 -61.36 -83.58
CA GLY A 513 -71.18 -60.66 -82.35
C GLY A 513 -72.04 -59.43 -82.57
N GLY A 514 -73.34 -59.63 -82.76
CA GLY A 514 -74.31 -58.52 -82.73
C GLY A 514 -74.40 -57.88 -81.34
N VAL A 515 -74.62 -56.57 -81.29
CA VAL A 515 -74.97 -55.87 -80.04
C VAL A 515 -76.27 -56.47 -79.51
N LYS A 516 -76.21 -57.05 -78.31
CA LYS A 516 -77.37 -57.51 -77.56
C LYS A 516 -77.73 -56.40 -76.57
N GLY A 517 -78.98 -56.27 -76.22
CA GLY A 517 -79.41 -55.27 -75.26
C GLY A 517 -80.78 -55.64 -74.73
N ASP A 518 -81.06 -55.18 -73.53
CA ASP A 518 -82.36 -55.33 -72.91
C ASP A 518 -82.77 -54.00 -72.29
N ILE A 519 -84.08 -53.82 -72.16
CA ILE A 519 -84.68 -52.63 -71.58
C ILE A 519 -85.88 -53.06 -70.76
N ASP A 520 -85.96 -52.52 -69.55
CA ASP A 520 -87.17 -52.60 -68.74
C ASP A 520 -87.58 -51.19 -68.31
N THR A 521 -88.88 -50.92 -68.37
CA THR A 521 -89.47 -49.65 -67.97
C THR A 521 -90.24 -49.76 -66.66
N ASP A 522 -90.37 -50.96 -66.10
CA ASP A 522 -91.16 -51.25 -64.91
C ASP A 522 -90.58 -52.48 -64.17
N ASP A 523 -89.43 -52.30 -63.50
CA ASP A 523 -88.78 -53.39 -62.75
C ASP A 523 -88.64 -53.08 -61.24
N ALA A 524 -88.49 -54.13 -60.45
CA ALA A 524 -88.24 -54.09 -59.01
C ALA A 524 -86.76 -53.90 -58.65
N LYS A 525 -85.88 -53.85 -59.64
CA LYS A 525 -84.43 -53.69 -59.49
C LYS A 525 -83.80 -53.14 -60.76
N ILE A 526 -82.55 -52.72 -60.66
CA ILE A 526 -81.74 -52.35 -61.83
C ILE A 526 -80.89 -53.54 -62.22
N SER A 527 -81.17 -54.16 -63.37
CA SER A 527 -80.28 -55.20 -63.88
C SER A 527 -79.12 -54.60 -64.67
N LEU A 528 -77.90 -54.75 -64.15
CA LEU A 528 -76.71 -54.13 -64.73
C LEU A 528 -76.14 -54.96 -65.88
N THR A 529 -76.41 -56.28 -65.88
CA THR A 529 -75.88 -57.22 -66.87
C THR A 529 -76.93 -58.20 -67.42
N GLY A 530 -78.19 -58.10 -67.02
CA GLY A 530 -79.22 -59.13 -67.26
C GLY A 530 -80.05 -58.94 -68.52
N ASN A 531 -79.90 -59.84 -69.49
CA ASN A 531 -80.65 -59.88 -70.76
C ASN A 531 -81.66 -61.05 -70.76
N SER A 532 -82.95 -60.74 -70.96
CA SER A 532 -84.09 -61.67 -71.00
C SER A 532 -84.19 -62.47 -72.31
N SER A 533 -83.34 -62.24 -73.30
CA SER A 533 -83.41 -62.85 -74.63
C SER A 533 -82.87 -64.29 -74.73
N GLY A 534 -82.96 -65.10 -73.66
CA GLY A 534 -82.67 -66.54 -73.70
C GLY A 534 -81.22 -66.96 -74.02
N ASP A 535 -80.27 -66.03 -74.07
CA ASP A 535 -78.90 -66.26 -74.55
C ASP A 535 -77.85 -66.31 -73.41
N ALA A 536 -76.76 -67.04 -73.66
CA ALA A 536 -75.76 -67.52 -72.71
C ALA A 536 -74.78 -66.47 -72.12
N ASN A 537 -75.08 -65.17 -72.19
CA ASN A 537 -74.15 -64.09 -71.80
C ASN A 537 -74.31 -63.66 -70.33
N LYS A 538 -74.33 -64.63 -69.42
CA LYS A 538 -74.40 -64.42 -67.96
C LYS A 538 -73.00 -64.33 -67.36
N ILE A 539 -72.84 -63.70 -66.20
CA ILE A 539 -71.55 -63.62 -65.51
C ILE A 539 -71.15 -65.03 -65.09
N GLY A 540 -69.97 -65.44 -65.53
CA GLY A 540 -69.38 -66.75 -65.25
C GLY A 540 -68.46 -66.75 -64.03
N SER A 541 -68.32 -67.92 -63.41
CA SER A 541 -67.39 -68.18 -62.31
C SER A 541 -66.68 -69.54 -62.38
N ALA A 542 -66.76 -70.23 -63.53
CA ALA A 542 -66.00 -71.44 -63.77
C ALA A 542 -64.49 -71.17 -63.95
N THR A 543 -63.70 -72.24 -64.13
CA THR A 543 -62.25 -72.11 -64.37
C THR A 543 -62.00 -71.34 -65.66
N GLY A 544 -61.38 -70.16 -65.57
CA GLY A 544 -61.16 -69.27 -66.72
C GLY A 544 -62.21 -68.17 -66.88
N GLU A 545 -63.12 -68.04 -65.90
CA GLU A 545 -64.12 -66.97 -65.80
C GLU A 545 -63.83 -66.13 -64.53
N HIS A 546 -63.70 -64.81 -64.67
CA HIS A 546 -63.15 -63.90 -63.65
C HIS A 546 -64.16 -62.85 -63.16
N GLY A 547 -65.47 -63.18 -63.22
CA GLY A 547 -66.53 -62.32 -62.68
C GLY A 547 -66.68 -61.00 -63.45
N VAL A 548 -67.05 -59.93 -62.73
CA VAL A 548 -67.35 -58.59 -63.28
C VAL A 548 -66.46 -57.51 -62.65
N GLY A 549 -66.00 -56.57 -63.48
CA GLY A 549 -65.28 -55.37 -63.05
C GLY A 549 -65.68 -54.16 -63.89
N GLY A 550 -65.50 -52.96 -63.35
CA GLY A 550 -65.91 -51.73 -64.02
C GLY A 550 -66.35 -50.66 -63.04
N ASN A 551 -67.14 -49.70 -63.51
CA ASN A 551 -67.61 -48.59 -62.69
C ASN A 551 -69.11 -48.34 -62.86
N ILE A 552 -69.72 -47.91 -61.77
CA ILE A 552 -71.12 -47.48 -61.71
C ILE A 552 -71.13 -46.06 -61.14
N TRP A 553 -71.74 -45.15 -61.86
CA TRP A 553 -71.88 -43.74 -61.49
C TRP A 553 -73.28 -43.47 -60.98
N LEU A 554 -73.37 -42.88 -59.79
CA LEU A 554 -74.60 -42.35 -59.22
C LEU A 554 -74.50 -40.82 -59.21
N PHE A 555 -75.43 -40.14 -59.89
CA PHE A 555 -75.39 -38.69 -60.05
C PHE A 555 -76.43 -38.01 -59.17
N ASP A 556 -76.02 -36.91 -58.53
CA ASP A 556 -76.87 -36.05 -57.69
C ASP A 556 -77.74 -36.85 -56.71
N PRO A 557 -77.16 -37.72 -55.85
CA PRO A 557 -77.96 -38.57 -54.96
C PRO A 557 -78.72 -37.78 -53.89
N ALA A 558 -78.35 -36.55 -53.57
CA ALA A 558 -79.12 -35.68 -52.67
C ALA A 558 -80.35 -35.05 -53.33
N SER A 559 -80.50 -35.16 -54.66
CA SER A 559 -81.64 -34.59 -55.36
C SER A 559 -82.94 -35.25 -54.92
N THR A 560 -83.98 -34.46 -54.71
CA THR A 560 -85.37 -34.97 -54.60
C THR A 560 -85.99 -35.21 -55.98
N LYS A 561 -85.18 -35.57 -56.97
CA LYS A 561 -85.59 -35.86 -58.35
C LYS A 561 -85.32 -37.34 -58.62
N ASN A 562 -85.79 -37.82 -59.76
CA ASN A 562 -85.45 -39.14 -60.28
C ASN A 562 -83.93 -39.30 -60.34
N THR A 563 -83.38 -40.20 -59.52
CA THR A 563 -81.94 -40.41 -59.43
C THR A 563 -81.45 -41.12 -60.69
N GLN A 564 -80.39 -40.60 -61.29
CA GLN A 564 -79.84 -41.11 -62.55
C GLN A 564 -78.53 -41.84 -62.27
N LEU A 565 -78.34 -42.97 -62.95
CA LEU A 565 -77.10 -43.72 -62.88
C LEU A 565 -76.67 -44.25 -64.24
N THR A 566 -75.37 -44.45 -64.41
CA THR A 566 -74.77 -45.09 -65.60
C THR A 566 -73.71 -46.09 -65.18
N TRP A 567 -73.42 -47.06 -66.04
CA TRP A 567 -72.36 -48.02 -65.78
C TRP A 567 -71.60 -48.43 -67.04
N ASP A 568 -70.35 -48.81 -66.82
CA ASP A 568 -69.48 -49.45 -67.79
C ASP A 568 -68.82 -50.65 -67.11
N LEU A 569 -69.35 -51.83 -67.41
CA LEU A 569 -68.97 -53.09 -66.78
C LEU A 569 -68.40 -54.05 -67.82
N MET A 570 -67.41 -54.82 -67.42
CA MET A 570 -66.82 -55.89 -68.20
C MET A 570 -66.83 -57.18 -67.39
N TYR A 571 -67.27 -58.28 -67.99
CA TYR A 571 -67.36 -59.57 -67.32
C TYR A 571 -67.02 -60.72 -68.27
N GLN A 572 -66.60 -61.85 -67.72
CA GLN A 572 -66.46 -63.09 -68.51
C GLN A 572 -67.78 -63.86 -68.49
N SER A 573 -68.27 -64.25 -69.68
CA SER A 573 -69.53 -64.97 -69.83
C SER A 573 -69.40 -66.43 -69.41
N SER A 574 -70.46 -67.02 -68.85
CA SER A 574 -70.59 -68.45 -68.47
C SER A 574 -70.74 -69.41 -69.67
N THR A 575 -70.01 -69.15 -70.77
CA THR A 575 -70.04 -69.97 -71.99
C THR A 575 -68.74 -70.76 -72.13
N PRO A 576 -68.74 -71.90 -72.85
CA PRO A 576 -67.56 -72.76 -73.00
C PRO A 576 -66.32 -72.07 -73.60
N GLU A 577 -66.50 -70.90 -74.20
CA GLU A 577 -65.46 -70.12 -74.90
C GLU A 577 -64.93 -68.93 -74.08
N SER A 578 -65.39 -68.75 -72.82
CA SER A 578 -64.95 -67.69 -71.88
C SER A 578 -64.88 -66.29 -72.51
N VAL A 579 -65.93 -65.92 -73.24
CA VAL A 579 -66.02 -64.63 -73.95
C VAL A 579 -66.08 -63.48 -72.95
N VAL A 580 -65.27 -62.44 -73.15
CA VAL A 580 -65.38 -61.18 -72.38
C VAL A 580 -66.50 -60.35 -72.96
N GLN A 581 -67.44 -59.91 -72.12
CA GLN A 581 -68.57 -59.05 -72.47
C GLN A 581 -68.39 -57.67 -71.84
N ILE A 582 -68.80 -56.63 -72.56
CA ILE A 582 -68.90 -55.27 -72.02
C ILE A 582 -70.38 -54.92 -71.94
N ALA A 583 -70.91 -54.67 -70.74
CA ALA A 583 -72.25 -54.15 -70.51
C ALA A 583 -72.17 -52.66 -70.18
N LYS A 584 -72.72 -51.82 -71.07
CA LYS A 584 -72.88 -50.39 -70.85
C LYS A 584 -74.35 -50.04 -70.78
N GLY A 585 -74.74 -49.34 -69.72
CA GLY A 585 -76.13 -49.01 -69.52
C GLY A 585 -76.36 -47.77 -68.68
N GLY A 586 -77.62 -47.44 -68.54
CA GLY A 586 -78.11 -46.39 -67.68
C GLY A 586 -79.44 -46.79 -67.06
N ALA A 587 -79.72 -46.24 -65.89
CA ALA A 587 -80.97 -46.43 -65.22
C ALA A 587 -81.43 -45.15 -64.53
N VAL A 588 -82.72 -45.10 -64.29
CA VAL A 588 -83.37 -44.08 -63.51
C VAL A 588 -84.20 -44.77 -62.43
N ARG A 589 -84.09 -44.26 -61.20
CA ARG A 589 -85.05 -44.58 -60.14
C ARG A 589 -86.25 -43.65 -60.29
N ASP A 590 -87.46 -44.22 -60.37
CA ASP A 590 -88.67 -43.45 -60.70
C ASP A 590 -89.28 -42.71 -59.51
N SER A 591 -88.93 -43.12 -58.30
CA SER A 591 -89.28 -42.38 -57.08
C SER A 591 -88.38 -41.15 -56.88
N ALA A 592 -89.02 -39.98 -56.77
CA ALA A 592 -88.36 -38.68 -56.58
C ALA A 592 -87.97 -38.45 -55.11
N ALA A 593 -86.89 -39.11 -54.68
CA ALA A 593 -86.29 -38.94 -53.36
C ALA A 593 -84.77 -39.13 -53.44
N ASP A 594 -84.07 -38.69 -52.41
CA ASP A 594 -82.63 -38.88 -52.25
C ASP A 594 -82.26 -40.36 -52.22
N VAL A 595 -81.03 -40.68 -52.66
CA VAL A 595 -80.45 -42.02 -52.60
C VAL A 595 -79.24 -41.99 -51.68
N ASP A 596 -79.38 -42.58 -50.49
CA ASP A 596 -78.36 -42.57 -49.44
C ASP A 596 -77.72 -43.94 -49.19
N ALA A 597 -78.21 -44.98 -49.87
CA ALA A 597 -77.49 -46.25 -49.97
C ALA A 597 -77.81 -46.98 -51.27
N ILE A 598 -76.87 -47.83 -51.69
CA ILE A 598 -77.08 -48.80 -52.78
C ILE A 598 -76.72 -50.21 -52.33
N ARG A 599 -77.35 -51.22 -52.92
CA ARG A 599 -77.08 -52.63 -52.66
C ARG A 599 -76.80 -53.34 -53.97
N LEU A 600 -75.73 -54.12 -53.99
CA LEU A 600 -75.39 -55.02 -55.08
C LEU A 600 -75.64 -56.47 -54.67
N SER A 601 -76.12 -57.25 -55.63
CA SER A 601 -76.36 -58.68 -55.48
C SER A 601 -76.27 -59.39 -56.82
N PHE A 602 -75.93 -60.67 -56.80
CA PHE A 602 -76.13 -61.53 -57.96
C PHE A 602 -77.56 -62.09 -57.99
N SER A 603 -78.08 -62.37 -59.17
CA SER A 603 -79.43 -62.93 -59.38
C SER A 603 -79.63 -64.29 -58.68
N SER A 604 -78.53 -64.99 -58.37
CA SER A 604 -78.47 -66.18 -57.53
C SER A 604 -77.07 -66.32 -56.93
N GLY A 605 -76.96 -66.94 -55.75
CA GLY A 605 -75.68 -67.17 -55.08
C GLY A 605 -75.07 -65.93 -54.42
N ASN A 606 -73.97 -66.14 -53.70
CA ASN A 606 -73.24 -65.09 -53.01
C ASN A 606 -72.14 -64.48 -53.92
N MET A 607 -71.61 -63.33 -53.53
CA MET A 607 -70.37 -62.76 -54.07
C MET A 607 -69.18 -63.45 -53.40
N GLU A 608 -68.53 -64.38 -54.11
CA GLU A 608 -67.44 -65.22 -53.61
C GLU A 608 -66.23 -64.37 -53.18
N SER A 609 -65.77 -63.49 -54.07
CA SER A 609 -64.59 -62.66 -53.88
C SER A 609 -64.60 -61.42 -54.79
N GLY A 610 -63.63 -60.53 -54.60
CA GLY A 610 -63.47 -59.28 -55.34
C GLY A 610 -63.36 -58.08 -54.40
N GLN A 611 -63.18 -56.89 -54.96
CA GLN A 611 -63.13 -55.65 -54.18
C GLN A 611 -64.03 -54.60 -54.81
N ILE A 612 -64.69 -53.80 -53.96
CA ILE A 612 -65.44 -52.63 -54.42
C ILE A 612 -64.91 -51.38 -53.72
N ASN A 613 -64.48 -50.40 -54.52
CA ASN A 613 -64.02 -49.10 -54.05
C ASN A 613 -65.07 -48.04 -54.32
N VAL A 614 -65.28 -47.15 -53.35
CA VAL A 614 -66.21 -46.03 -53.46
C VAL A 614 -65.43 -44.72 -53.49
N TYR A 615 -65.73 -43.87 -54.45
CA TYR A 615 -65.17 -42.54 -54.59
C TYR A 615 -66.28 -41.50 -54.65
N GLY A 616 -66.05 -40.35 -54.03
CA GLY A 616 -66.90 -39.16 -54.15
C GLY A 616 -66.29 -38.16 -55.12
N VAL A 617 -67.14 -37.51 -55.91
CA VAL A 617 -66.74 -36.46 -56.85
C VAL A 617 -67.47 -35.17 -56.47
N LYS A 618 -66.70 -34.12 -56.15
CA LYS A 618 -67.22 -32.79 -55.84
C LYS A 618 -66.75 -31.82 -56.91
N ASN A 619 -67.68 -31.12 -57.55
CA ASN A 619 -67.36 -29.99 -58.39
C ASN A 619 -66.78 -28.88 -57.49
N ALA A 620 -65.66 -28.29 -57.92
CA ALA A 620 -64.99 -27.23 -57.18
C ALA A 620 -65.83 -25.96 -57.06
#